data_AF-A0A0M8UZ85-F1
#
_entry.id   AF-A0A0M8UZ85-F1
#
_cell.length_a   1.000
_cell.length_b   1.000
_cell.length_c   1.000
_cell.angle_alpha   90.00
_cell.angle_beta   90.00
_cell.angle_gamma   90.00
#
_symmetry.space_group_name_H-M   'P 1'
#
loop_
_entity.id
_entity.type
_entity.pdbx_description
1 polymer ?
#
loop_
_entity_poly.entity_id
_entity_poly.type
_entity_poly.pdbx_seq_one_letter_code
_entity_poly.pdbx_strand_id
1 'polypeptide(L)'
;MHVITYFRNLWAVDLEQRVADLERRLAALEEERRTAPALDDGDFWALSGLKEQLARLAAADGGVLFTGAVTLPTGEHYEWQHGALTEGLLADDWTPAAESFAALGHPVRLRLLREILAGRGTAAELAELDGVGTTGQIYHHLRQLTGAGWLHAAGRGRHQVPPGRVVPLLVALATTRP
;
A
#
# COMPACT_ATOMS: atom_id res chain seq x y z
N MET A 1 -1.38 12.76 -60.31
CA MET A 1 -0.36 12.59 -59.25
C MET A 1 -0.47 13.74 -58.25
N HIS A 2 -1.53 13.78 -57.43
CA HIS A 2 -1.75 14.87 -56.43
C HIS A 2 -2.59 14.45 -55.21
N VAL A 3 -2.94 13.16 -55.09
CA VAL A 3 -3.84 12.66 -54.03
C VAL A 3 -3.08 11.98 -52.88
N ILE A 4 -1.85 11.51 -53.12
CA ILE A 4 -1.04 10.78 -52.12
C ILE A 4 -0.43 11.72 -51.07
N THR A 5 -0.18 12.99 -51.40
CA THR A 5 0.45 13.97 -50.49
C THR A 5 -0.51 14.51 -49.42
N TYR A 6 -1.80 14.62 -49.71
CA TYR A 6 -2.79 15.15 -48.76
C TYR A 6 -3.11 14.18 -47.62
N PHE A 7 -3.17 12.87 -47.90
CA PHE A 7 -3.44 11.85 -46.88
C PHE A 7 -2.29 11.68 -45.88
N ARG A 8 -1.04 11.82 -46.33
CA ARG A 8 0.15 11.68 -45.49
C ARG A 8 0.32 12.87 -44.52
N ASN A 9 -0.07 14.07 -44.94
CA ASN A 9 -0.03 15.26 -44.09
C ASN A 9 -1.16 15.28 -43.05
N LEU A 10 -2.36 14.79 -43.38
CA LEU A 10 -3.46 14.70 -42.40
C LEU A 10 -3.15 13.70 -41.26
N TRP A 11 -2.53 12.57 -41.58
CA TRP A 11 -2.13 11.56 -40.59
C TRP A 11 -0.97 12.02 -39.70
N ALA A 12 -0.01 12.77 -40.25
CA ALA A 12 1.08 13.34 -39.46
C ALA A 12 0.54 14.37 -38.45
N VAL A 13 -0.38 15.24 -38.89
CA VAL A 13 -1.00 16.25 -38.02
C VAL A 13 -1.87 15.63 -36.92
N ASP A 14 -2.63 14.55 -37.21
CA ASP A 14 -3.40 13.81 -36.20
C ASP A 14 -2.50 13.14 -35.14
N LEU A 15 -1.39 12.54 -35.56
CA LEU A 15 -0.41 11.94 -34.65
C LEU A 15 0.28 12.99 -33.77
N GLU A 16 0.71 14.12 -34.35
CA GLU A 16 1.30 15.23 -33.61
C GLU A 16 0.33 15.81 -32.58
N GLN A 17 -0.95 15.97 -32.94
CA GLN A 17 -1.99 16.43 -32.03
C GLN A 17 -2.26 15.43 -30.89
N ARG A 18 -2.26 14.13 -31.18
CA ARG A 18 -2.42 13.09 -30.16
C ARG A 18 -1.22 13.02 -29.22
N VAL A 19 0.00 13.17 -29.72
CA VAL A 19 1.21 13.24 -28.87
C VAL A 19 1.17 14.48 -27.98
N ALA A 20 0.84 15.64 -28.52
CA ALA A 20 0.73 16.87 -27.74
C ALA A 20 -0.37 16.82 -26.67
N ASP A 21 -1.47 16.09 -26.91
CA ASP A 21 -2.51 15.86 -25.89
C ASP A 21 -2.05 14.89 -24.80
N LEU A 22 -1.28 13.87 -25.16
CA LEU A 22 -0.67 12.95 -24.20
C LEU A 22 0.40 13.64 -23.34
N GLU A 23 1.27 14.46 -23.94
CA GLU A 23 2.28 15.22 -23.21
C GLU A 23 1.65 16.21 -22.22
N ARG A 24 0.58 16.91 -22.62
CA ARG A 24 -0.17 17.79 -21.70
C ARG A 24 -0.79 17.03 -20.54
N ARG A 25 -1.37 15.86 -20.79
CA ARG A 25 -1.96 15.01 -19.74
C ARG A 25 -0.90 14.42 -18.81
N LEU A 26 0.25 14.03 -19.37
CA LEU A 26 1.39 13.54 -18.59
C LEU A 26 1.94 14.64 -17.67
N ALA A 27 2.15 15.85 -18.20
CA ALA A 27 2.61 16.99 -17.41
C ALA A 27 1.63 17.35 -16.28
N ALA A 28 0.31 17.29 -16.54
CA ALA A 28 -0.71 17.50 -15.52
C ALA A 28 -0.67 16.42 -14.42
N LEU A 29 -0.53 15.14 -14.80
CA LEU A 29 -0.41 14.02 -13.85
C LEU A 29 0.89 14.08 -13.03
N GLU A 30 2.00 14.51 -13.64
CA GLU A 30 3.29 14.69 -12.97
C GLU A 30 3.27 15.89 -12.01
N GLU A 31 2.54 16.95 -12.32
CA GLU A 31 2.32 18.08 -11.41
C GLU A 31 1.42 17.67 -10.24
N GLU A 32 0.27 17.03 -10.51
CA GLU A 32 -0.63 16.50 -9.47
C GLU A 32 0.10 15.55 -8.50
N ARG A 33 1.02 14.72 -9.02
CA ARG A 33 1.86 13.83 -8.20
C ARG A 33 2.84 14.59 -7.32
N ARG A 34 3.43 15.68 -7.81
CA ARG A 34 4.38 16.52 -7.05
C ARG A 34 3.69 17.38 -6.00
N THR A 35 2.46 17.81 -6.25
CA THR A 35 1.68 18.66 -5.35
C THR A 35 0.83 17.88 -4.33
N ALA A 36 0.81 16.56 -4.42
CA ALA A 36 0.13 15.74 -3.42
C ALA A 36 0.75 16.03 -2.03
N PRO A 37 -0.06 16.28 -0.99
CA PRO A 37 0.45 16.58 0.34
C PRO A 37 1.34 15.43 0.83
N ALA A 38 2.63 15.71 0.92
CA ALA A 38 3.61 14.86 1.57
C ALA A 38 3.72 15.29 3.04
N LEU A 39 4.06 14.35 3.92
CA LEU A 39 4.52 14.71 5.24
C LEU A 39 5.84 15.49 5.07
N ASP A 40 6.02 16.58 5.81
CA ASP A 40 7.28 17.30 5.81
C ASP A 40 8.34 16.45 6.52
N ASP A 41 9.17 15.77 5.72
CA ASP A 41 10.26 14.94 6.21
C ASP A 41 11.39 15.77 6.88
N GLY A 42 11.37 17.10 6.76
CA GLY A 42 12.44 18.00 7.18
C GLY A 42 12.60 18.17 8.69
N ASP A 43 11.52 18.04 9.47
CA ASP A 43 11.55 18.39 10.90
C ASP A 43 12.07 17.26 11.81
N PHE A 44 12.20 16.01 11.29
CA PHE A 44 12.68 14.82 12.02
C PHE A 44 12.14 14.66 13.46
N TRP A 45 10.97 15.24 13.76
CA TRP A 45 10.46 15.35 15.14
C TRP A 45 10.29 13.97 15.78
N ALA A 46 9.81 13.00 14.99
CA ALA A 46 9.61 11.63 15.43
C ALA A 46 10.94 10.92 15.75
N LEU A 47 11.98 11.16 14.93
CA LEU A 47 13.32 10.62 15.14
C LEU A 47 13.96 11.24 16.39
N SER A 48 13.81 12.54 16.60
CA SER A 48 14.31 13.23 17.78
C SER A 48 13.67 12.68 19.06
N GLY A 49 12.33 12.52 19.07
CA GLY A 49 11.63 11.91 20.19
C GLY A 49 12.04 10.45 20.45
N LEU A 50 12.27 9.67 19.39
CA LEU A 50 12.79 8.31 19.51
C LEU A 50 14.19 8.28 20.13
N LYS A 51 15.11 9.15 19.69
CA LYS A 51 16.47 9.24 20.24
C LYS A 51 16.47 9.54 21.74
N GLU A 52 15.59 10.44 22.19
CA GLU A 52 15.42 10.74 23.62
C GLU A 52 14.91 9.53 24.41
N GLN A 53 13.99 8.74 23.84
CA GLN A 53 13.53 7.51 24.46
C GLN A 53 14.64 6.45 24.55
N LEU A 54 15.38 6.23 23.47
CA LEU A 54 16.47 5.26 23.42
C LEU A 54 17.61 5.64 24.39
N ALA A 55 17.94 6.93 24.50
CA ALA A 55 18.91 7.42 25.47
C ALA A 55 18.50 7.14 26.91
N ARG A 56 17.21 7.32 27.25
CA ARG A 56 16.67 7.00 28.58
C ARG A 56 16.72 5.50 28.90
N LEU A 57 16.57 4.65 27.89
CA LEU A 57 16.65 3.20 28.02
C LEU A 57 18.08 2.67 27.99
N ALA A 58 19.08 3.53 27.76
CA ALA A 58 20.47 3.14 27.51
C ALA A 58 20.61 2.08 26.40
N ALA A 59 19.73 2.13 25.39
CA ALA A 59 19.73 1.22 24.26
C ALA A 59 20.83 1.60 23.26
N ALA A 60 22.03 1.05 23.46
CA ALA A 60 23.23 1.41 22.68
C ALA A 60 23.07 1.15 21.17
N ASP A 61 22.42 0.05 20.79
CA ASP A 61 22.18 -0.31 19.39
C ASP A 61 20.97 0.41 18.77
N GLY A 62 20.30 1.24 19.56
CA GLY A 62 19.12 2.00 19.17
C GLY A 62 17.88 1.13 18.93
N GLY A 63 17.02 1.61 18.04
CA GLY A 63 15.77 0.96 17.71
C GLY A 63 15.03 1.70 16.60
N VAL A 64 13.92 1.11 16.18
CA VAL A 64 13.03 1.65 15.17
C VAL A 64 11.68 2.00 15.79
N LEU A 65 11.04 3.03 15.26
CA LEU A 65 9.69 3.45 15.63
C LEU A 65 8.89 3.65 14.35
N PHE A 66 7.66 3.16 14.36
CA PHE A 66 6.68 3.55 13.36
C PHE A 66 5.34 3.80 14.03
N THR A 67 4.56 4.70 13.44
CA THR A 67 3.30 5.18 13.98
C THR A 67 2.34 5.56 12.85
N GLY A 68 1.06 5.69 13.17
CA GLY A 68 0.06 6.16 12.23
C GLY A 68 -1.21 6.59 12.93
N ALA A 69 -1.82 7.66 12.40
CA ALA A 69 -3.18 8.08 12.67
C ALA A 69 -3.96 7.96 11.36
N VAL A 70 -4.79 6.92 11.25
CA VAL A 70 -5.37 6.48 9.98
C VAL A 70 -6.89 6.48 10.11
N THR A 71 -7.56 7.10 9.14
CA THR A 71 -9.00 6.95 8.95
C THR A 71 -9.24 6.16 7.67
N LEU A 72 -9.94 5.03 7.78
CA LEU A 72 -10.29 4.20 6.62
C LEU A 72 -11.49 4.79 5.85
N PRO A 73 -11.68 4.43 4.57
CA PRO A 73 -12.84 4.86 3.78
C PRO A 73 -14.20 4.53 4.42
N THR A 74 -14.24 3.50 5.26
CA THR A 74 -15.40 3.06 6.03
C THR A 74 -15.66 3.88 7.30
N GLY A 75 -14.77 4.82 7.63
CA GLY A 75 -14.90 5.75 8.75
C GLY A 75 -14.25 5.28 10.05
N GLU A 76 -13.78 4.03 10.16
CA GLU A 76 -13.00 3.61 11.33
C GLU A 76 -11.69 4.40 11.43
N HIS A 77 -11.34 4.76 12.66
CA HIS A 77 -10.14 5.49 12.99
C HIS A 77 -9.21 4.63 13.85
N TYR A 78 -7.93 4.64 13.50
CA TYR A 78 -6.89 3.87 14.17
C TYR A 78 -5.70 4.77 14.48
N GLU A 79 -5.37 4.86 15.76
CA GLU A 79 -4.11 5.42 16.24
C GLU A 79 -3.28 4.28 16.80
N TRP A 80 -2.03 4.18 16.33
CA TRP A 80 -1.18 3.07 16.70
C TRP A 80 0.28 3.46 16.61
N GLN A 81 1.09 3.01 17.57
CA GLN A 81 2.53 3.22 17.61
C GLN A 81 3.22 1.95 18.09
N HIS A 82 4.37 1.64 17.50
CA HIS A 82 5.22 0.55 17.94
C HIS A 82 6.69 0.88 17.77
N GLY A 83 7.45 0.61 18.82
CA GLY A 83 8.90 0.68 18.82
C GLY A 83 9.48 -0.71 19.06
N ALA A 84 10.63 -0.98 18.43
CA ALA A 84 11.39 -2.20 18.63
C ALA A 84 12.87 -1.86 18.73
N LEU A 85 13.57 -2.47 19.69
CA LEU A 85 15.01 -2.31 19.84
C LEU A 85 15.74 -3.11 18.74
N THR A 86 16.85 -2.55 18.25
CA THR A 86 17.65 -3.17 17.18
C THR A 86 18.12 -4.56 17.59
N GLU A 87 18.66 -4.71 18.81
CA GLU A 87 19.16 -5.99 19.34
C GLU A 87 18.08 -7.08 19.30
N GLY A 88 16.87 -6.78 19.80
CA GLY A 88 15.77 -7.74 19.82
C GLY A 88 15.36 -8.16 18.40
N LEU A 89 15.22 -7.20 17.48
CA LEU A 89 14.88 -7.50 16.09
C LEU A 89 15.93 -8.37 15.39
N LEU A 90 17.22 -8.13 15.66
CA LEU A 90 18.31 -8.92 15.07
C LEU A 90 18.47 -10.30 15.71
N ALA A 91 18.01 -10.49 16.95
CA ALA A 91 18.04 -11.76 17.66
C ALA A 91 16.84 -12.68 17.35
N ASP A 92 15.74 -12.10 16.87
CA ASP A 92 14.50 -12.83 16.57
C ASP A 92 14.64 -13.80 15.37
N ASP A 93 13.86 -14.88 15.38
CA ASP A 93 13.65 -15.71 14.20
C ASP A 93 12.82 -14.94 13.15
N TRP A 94 13.39 -14.73 11.97
CA TRP A 94 12.73 -14.01 10.88
C TRP A 94 11.82 -14.89 10.03
N THR A 95 11.72 -16.20 10.30
CA THR A 95 10.85 -17.11 9.55
C THR A 95 9.38 -16.64 9.55
N PRO A 96 8.76 -16.27 10.69
CA PRO A 96 7.40 -15.74 10.70
C PRO A 96 7.26 -14.41 9.97
N ALA A 97 8.29 -13.56 10.02
CA ALA A 97 8.31 -12.29 9.28
C ALA A 97 8.35 -12.54 7.76
N ALA A 98 9.18 -13.49 7.31
CA ALA A 98 9.27 -13.89 5.91
C ALA A 98 7.96 -14.46 5.39
N GLU A 99 7.26 -15.31 6.15
CA GLU A 99 5.93 -15.80 5.80
C GLU A 99 4.90 -14.66 5.69
N SER A 100 4.95 -13.71 6.64
CA SER A 100 4.08 -12.54 6.64
C SER A 100 4.33 -11.63 5.42
N PHE A 101 5.60 -11.38 5.07
CA PHE A 101 5.97 -10.62 3.88
C PHE A 101 5.66 -11.35 2.58
N ALA A 102 5.87 -12.66 2.52
CA ALA A 102 5.49 -13.47 1.37
C ALA A 102 4.00 -13.36 1.09
N ALA A 103 3.14 -13.32 2.12
CA ALA A 103 1.71 -13.07 1.96
C ALA A 103 1.41 -11.67 1.39
N LEU A 104 2.22 -10.64 1.65
CA LEU A 104 2.06 -9.31 1.04
C LEU A 104 2.66 -9.23 -0.38
N GLY A 105 3.66 -10.05 -0.72
CA GLY A 105 4.38 -10.01 -2.00
C GLY A 105 3.61 -10.46 -3.24
N HIS A 106 2.27 -10.45 -3.24
CA HIS A 106 1.45 -10.88 -4.38
C HIS A 106 0.38 -9.84 -4.74
N PRO A 107 0.28 -9.43 -6.02
CA PRO A 107 -0.55 -8.30 -6.44
C PRO A 107 -2.04 -8.50 -6.13
N VAL A 108 -2.56 -9.72 -6.35
CA VAL A 108 -3.96 -10.04 -6.03
C VAL A 108 -4.24 -9.93 -4.53
N ARG A 109 -3.28 -10.33 -3.67
CA ARG A 109 -3.47 -10.28 -2.21
C ARG A 109 -3.47 -8.85 -1.69
N LEU A 110 -2.58 -8.01 -2.20
CA LEU A 110 -2.59 -6.57 -1.90
C LEU A 110 -3.87 -5.90 -2.38
N ARG A 111 -4.37 -6.26 -3.57
CA ARG A 111 -5.65 -5.76 -4.05
C ARG A 111 -6.80 -6.17 -3.13
N LEU A 112 -6.89 -7.45 -2.75
CA LEU A 112 -7.90 -7.92 -1.81
C LEU A 112 -7.85 -7.17 -0.48
N LEU A 113 -6.66 -6.97 0.10
CA LEU A 113 -6.50 -6.19 1.33
C LEU A 113 -7.00 -4.75 1.18
N ARG A 114 -6.69 -4.09 0.06
CA ARG A 114 -7.17 -2.73 -0.22
C ARG A 114 -8.70 -2.67 -0.26
N GLU A 115 -9.34 -3.61 -0.94
CA GLU A 115 -10.81 -3.63 -1.06
C GLU A 115 -11.48 -3.97 0.28
N ILE A 116 -10.87 -4.84 1.09
CA ILE A 116 -11.32 -5.15 2.46
C ILE A 116 -11.21 -3.92 3.36
N LEU A 117 -10.09 -3.18 3.31
CA LEU A 117 -9.94 -1.90 4.03
C LEU A 117 -10.93 -0.84 3.55
N ALA A 118 -11.36 -0.90 2.29
CA ALA A 118 -12.41 -0.04 1.73
C ALA A 118 -13.83 -0.55 2.02
N GLY A 119 -13.97 -1.64 2.76
CA GLY A 119 -15.25 -2.15 3.25
C GLY A 119 -15.83 -3.35 2.50
N ARG A 120 -15.22 -3.85 1.41
CA ARG A 120 -15.66 -5.08 0.71
C ARG A 120 -15.06 -6.30 1.39
N GLY A 121 -15.80 -6.92 2.30
CA GLY A 121 -15.25 -7.92 3.21
C GLY A 121 -15.63 -9.36 2.89
N THR A 122 -16.61 -9.60 2.03
CA THR A 122 -17.09 -10.96 1.73
C THR A 122 -16.49 -11.50 0.44
N ALA A 123 -16.34 -12.83 0.35
CA ALA A 123 -15.85 -13.46 -0.88
C ALA A 123 -16.75 -13.17 -2.10
N ALA A 124 -18.05 -12.94 -1.89
CA ALA A 124 -18.99 -12.58 -2.95
C ALA A 124 -18.70 -11.17 -3.50
N GLU A 125 -18.61 -10.16 -2.63
CA GLU A 125 -18.25 -8.78 -3.01
C GLU A 125 -16.88 -8.71 -3.70
N LEU A 126 -15.93 -9.56 -3.27
CA LEU A 126 -14.59 -9.62 -3.83
C LEU A 126 -14.56 -10.36 -5.18
N ALA A 127 -15.49 -11.28 -5.44
CA ALA A 127 -15.60 -12.00 -6.71
C ALA A 127 -16.19 -11.14 -7.84
N GLU A 128 -16.86 -10.04 -7.52
CA GLU A 128 -17.34 -9.06 -8.50
C GLU A 128 -16.22 -8.19 -9.09
N LEU A 129 -15.00 -8.28 -8.54
CA LEU A 129 -13.87 -7.49 -8.97
C LEU A 129 -13.17 -8.13 -10.19
N ASP A 130 -13.00 -7.35 -11.25
CA ASP A 130 -12.27 -7.79 -12.44
C ASP A 130 -10.80 -8.06 -12.14
N GLY A 131 -10.26 -9.20 -12.59
CA GLY A 131 -8.82 -9.49 -12.51
C GLY A 131 -8.32 -9.95 -11.14
N VAL A 132 -9.21 -10.41 -10.26
CA VAL A 132 -8.88 -10.97 -8.93
C VAL A 132 -8.88 -12.51 -8.94
N GLY A 133 -9.22 -13.11 -10.10
CA GLY A 133 -9.24 -14.54 -10.34
C GLY A 133 -10.63 -15.15 -10.16
N THR A 134 -10.68 -16.47 -10.28
CA THR A 134 -11.88 -17.28 -10.02
C THR A 134 -12.23 -17.28 -8.53
N THR A 135 -13.48 -17.63 -8.18
CA THR A 135 -13.92 -17.77 -6.78
C THR A 135 -12.99 -18.68 -5.96
N GLY A 136 -12.53 -19.80 -6.55
CA GLY A 136 -11.59 -20.71 -5.88
C GLY A 136 -10.22 -20.07 -5.58
N GLN A 137 -9.71 -19.23 -6.50
CA GLN A 137 -8.47 -18.47 -6.28
C GLN A 137 -8.65 -17.41 -5.19
N ILE A 138 -9.80 -16.74 -5.13
CA ILE A 138 -10.10 -15.77 -4.07
C ILE A 138 -10.08 -16.46 -2.70
N TYR A 139 -10.77 -17.58 -2.52
CA TYR A 139 -10.74 -18.32 -1.25
C TYR A 139 -9.33 -18.81 -0.88
N HIS A 140 -8.53 -19.20 -1.87
CA HIS A 140 -7.13 -19.56 -1.65
C HIS A 140 -6.31 -18.36 -1.12
N HIS A 141 -6.45 -17.18 -1.74
CA HIS A 141 -5.78 -15.96 -1.31
C HIS A 141 -6.22 -15.48 0.07
N LEU A 142 -7.53 -15.51 0.36
CA LEU A 142 -8.07 -15.16 1.67
C LEU A 142 -7.52 -16.09 2.77
N ARG A 143 -7.41 -17.40 2.48
CA ARG A 143 -6.82 -18.36 3.41
C ARG A 143 -5.34 -18.08 3.68
N GLN A 144 -4.57 -17.74 2.64
CA GLN A 144 -3.15 -17.37 2.80
C GLN A 144 -2.99 -16.10 3.65
N LEU A 145 -3.80 -15.08 3.39
CA LEU A 145 -3.79 -13.84 4.18
C LEU A 145 -4.20 -14.09 5.63
N THR A 146 -5.19 -14.94 5.88
CA THR A 146 -5.58 -15.32 7.23
C THR A 146 -4.51 -16.14 7.94
N GLY A 147 -3.90 -17.11 7.25
CA GLY A 147 -2.79 -17.91 7.80
C GLY A 147 -1.59 -17.06 8.19
N ALA A 148 -1.30 -16.00 7.43
CA ALA A 148 -0.24 -15.03 7.72
C ALA A 148 -0.64 -13.93 8.73
N GLY A 149 -1.87 -13.97 9.28
CA GLY A 149 -2.35 -13.02 10.27
C GLY A 149 -2.77 -11.64 9.73
N TRP A 150 -2.85 -11.46 8.42
CA TRP A 150 -3.29 -10.22 7.79
C TRP A 150 -4.81 -10.06 7.75
N LEU A 151 -5.55 -11.17 7.88
CA LEU A 151 -7.01 -11.16 7.92
C LEU A 151 -7.53 -12.07 9.03
N HIS A 152 -8.67 -11.73 9.63
CA HIS A 152 -9.46 -12.64 10.44
C HIS A 152 -10.90 -12.73 9.91
N ALA A 153 -11.61 -13.80 10.28
CA ALA A 153 -13.05 -13.89 10.04
C ALA A 153 -13.79 -12.99 11.05
N ALA A 154 -14.75 -12.21 10.58
CA ALA A 154 -15.55 -11.28 11.38
C ALA A 154 -17.04 -11.67 11.46
N GLY A 155 -17.36 -12.91 11.10
CA GLY A 155 -18.72 -13.45 11.03
C GLY A 155 -19.40 -13.22 9.67
N ARG A 156 -20.47 -13.96 9.38
CA ARG A 156 -21.25 -13.90 8.11
C ARG A 156 -20.39 -14.00 6.82
N GLY A 157 -19.28 -14.76 6.88
CA GLY A 157 -18.36 -14.90 5.74
C GLY A 157 -17.54 -13.64 5.42
N ARG A 158 -17.51 -12.66 6.33
CA ARG A 158 -16.71 -11.45 6.20
C ARG A 158 -15.28 -11.69 6.70
N HIS A 159 -14.33 -11.14 5.98
CA HIS A 159 -12.93 -10.98 6.32
C HIS A 159 -12.66 -9.52 6.68
N GLN A 160 -11.79 -9.32 7.68
CA GLN A 160 -11.34 -8.00 8.13
C GLN A 160 -9.85 -8.02 8.40
N VAL A 161 -9.19 -6.90 8.17
CA VAL A 161 -7.83 -6.68 8.67
C VAL A 161 -7.92 -6.45 10.19
N PRO A 162 -7.17 -7.19 11.03
CA PRO A 162 -7.17 -6.95 12.47
C PRO A 162 -6.85 -5.48 12.78
N PRO A 163 -7.50 -4.83 13.76
CA PRO A 163 -7.20 -3.44 14.14
C PRO A 163 -5.70 -3.15 14.32
N GLY A 164 -4.99 -4.03 15.02
CA GLY A 164 -3.55 -3.93 15.24
C GLY A 164 -2.66 -4.19 14.01
N ARG A 165 -3.25 -4.47 12.84
CA ARG A 165 -2.54 -4.69 11.56
C ARG A 165 -2.82 -3.60 10.53
N VAL A 166 -3.81 -2.71 10.77
CA VAL A 166 -4.16 -1.64 9.82
C VAL A 166 -2.99 -0.68 9.60
N VAL A 167 -2.47 -0.08 10.69
CA VAL A 167 -1.30 0.82 10.60
C VAL A 167 -0.05 0.10 10.10
N PRO A 168 0.34 -1.09 10.63
CA PRO A 168 1.46 -1.84 10.09
C PRO A 168 1.38 -2.17 8.60
N LEU A 169 0.19 -2.50 8.08
CA LEU A 169 -0.01 -2.76 6.66
C LEU A 169 0.24 -1.50 5.82
N LEU A 170 -0.27 -0.35 6.24
CA LEU A 170 -0.06 0.91 5.54
C LEU A 170 1.40 1.38 5.62
N VAL A 171 2.08 1.15 6.74
CA VAL A 171 3.51 1.39 6.88
C VAL A 171 4.31 0.50 5.93
N ALA A 172 4.00 -0.81 5.85
CA ALA A 172 4.65 -1.72 4.91
C ALA A 172 4.45 -1.32 3.44
N LEU A 173 3.33 -0.68 3.10
CA LEU A 173 3.13 -0.09 1.77
C LEU A 173 3.92 1.21 1.60
N ALA A 174 4.01 2.04 2.64
CA ALA A 174 4.75 3.31 2.60
C ALA A 174 6.25 3.10 2.39
N THR A 175 6.85 2.02 2.94
CA THR A 175 8.27 1.69 2.74
C THR A 175 8.63 1.32 1.30
N THR A 176 7.64 1.14 0.41
CA THR A 176 7.87 0.88 -1.03
C THR A 176 7.99 2.15 -1.87
N ARG A 177 7.76 3.32 -1.25
CA ARG A 177 7.90 4.63 -1.91
C ARG A 177 9.38 5.04 -1.92
N PRO A 178 9.84 5.76 -2.98
CA PRO A 178 11.22 6.21 -3.11
C PRO A 178 11.61 7.25 -2.04
#